data_AF-A0AAW1ZH39-F1
#
_entry.id   AF-A0AAW1ZH39-F1
#
_cell.length_a   1.000
_cell.length_b   1.000
_cell.length_c   1.000
_cell.angle_alpha   90.00
_cell.angle_beta   90.00
_cell.angle_gamma   90.00
#
_symmetry.space_group_name_H-M   'P 1'
#
loop_
_entity.id
_entity.type
_entity.pdbx_description
1 polymer ?
#
loop_
_entity_poly.entity_id
_entity_poly.type
_entity_poly.pdbx_seq_one_letter_code
_entity_poly.pdbx_strand_id
1 'polypeptide(L)'
;MTMMDQCAVDELYEAFAVLAGSDPDHCSYPKGYMKRQAVFACNTCVQAGMEPAGVCLACANACHDGHDICELYTKRNFRCDCGNEKFHGFKCKLHMGKEAQNVKNSYNHNYFGRYCSCDRPYPDEDDQVNEEMIQCIVCEDWFHEKHLDSPAVDSEELTEMICVHCMNRAPFLWTYAAHLAGSPLNKESLCTVHVNAENTSDEKGKCSSVHDTPSSGQEEATDAAGAAGRDSDQQHSEAGKCILKELKAEDAASVRKAAVFWPYYWRAKLCRCTDCKRMYVESGVPFLLDESDTLLAYEEKAKTEALTSDDLLLSCLTSLTSLTSLTHVQQLEVIYQTTGDA
;
A
#
# COMPACT_ATOMS: atom_id res chain seq x y z
N MET A 1 -0.87 16.36 -29.28
CA MET A 1 -0.53 16.76 -27.90
C MET A 1 0.90 17.24 -27.81
N THR A 2 1.16 18.37 -27.16
CA THR A 2 2.51 18.83 -26.77
C THR A 2 2.94 18.13 -25.48
N MET A 3 4.25 18.04 -25.20
CA MET A 3 4.78 17.35 -23.99
C MET A 3 4.24 17.89 -22.65
N MET A 4 3.80 19.16 -22.60
CA MET A 4 3.12 19.74 -21.43
C MET A 4 1.73 19.14 -21.17
N ASP A 5 1.09 18.59 -22.20
CA ASP A 5 -0.23 17.96 -22.14
C ASP A 5 -0.12 16.52 -21.60
N GLN A 6 0.97 15.82 -21.93
CA GLN A 6 1.20 14.45 -21.47
C GLN A 6 1.49 14.37 -19.96
N CYS A 7 2.27 15.30 -19.41
CA CYS A 7 2.60 15.34 -17.98
C CYS A 7 1.35 15.52 -17.11
N ALA A 8 0.46 16.44 -17.50
CA ALA A 8 -0.80 16.69 -16.78
C ALA A 8 -1.76 15.48 -16.87
N VAL A 9 -1.74 14.78 -18.01
CA VAL A 9 -2.53 13.55 -18.20
C VAL A 9 -1.99 12.43 -17.32
N ASP A 10 -0.67 12.25 -17.25
CA ASP A 10 -0.03 11.22 -16.42
C ASP A 10 -0.29 11.46 -14.92
N GLU A 11 -0.18 12.71 -14.45
CA GLU A 11 -0.56 13.11 -13.07
C GLU A 11 -2.03 12.80 -12.76
N LEU A 12 -2.93 13.07 -13.71
CA LEU A 12 -4.35 12.70 -13.59
C LEU A 12 -4.50 11.18 -13.45
N TYR A 13 -3.82 10.40 -14.30
CA TYR A 13 -3.87 8.93 -14.26
C TYR A 13 -3.33 8.34 -12.95
N GLU A 14 -2.29 8.94 -12.37
CA GLU A 14 -1.78 8.54 -11.06
C GLU A 14 -2.78 8.82 -9.95
N ALA A 15 -3.40 10.01 -9.94
CA ALA A 15 -4.51 10.32 -9.05
C ALA A 15 -5.70 9.34 -9.24
N PHE A 16 -5.98 8.92 -10.47
CA PHE A 16 -7.00 7.90 -10.75
C PHE A 16 -6.65 6.52 -10.22
N ALA A 17 -5.41 6.08 -10.36
CA ALA A 17 -5.02 4.72 -9.99
C ALA A 17 -5.30 4.43 -8.51
N VAL A 18 -5.21 5.47 -7.67
CA VAL A 18 -5.48 5.40 -6.24
C VAL A 18 -6.97 5.20 -5.94
N LEU A 19 -7.83 5.85 -6.71
CA LEU A 19 -9.28 5.78 -6.52
C LEU A 19 -9.93 4.64 -7.29
N ALA A 20 -9.35 4.22 -8.41
CA ALA A 20 -9.87 3.16 -9.26
C ALA A 20 -9.95 1.79 -8.54
N GLY A 21 -9.16 1.59 -7.49
CA GLY A 21 -9.27 0.41 -6.61
C GLY A 21 -10.47 0.47 -5.64
N SER A 22 -11.23 1.56 -5.64
CA SER A 22 -12.38 1.79 -4.78
C SER A 22 -13.69 1.75 -5.55
N ASP A 23 -14.73 1.28 -4.88
CA ASP A 23 -16.09 1.22 -5.42
C ASP A 23 -16.75 2.60 -5.20
N PRO A 24 -17.18 3.32 -6.26
CA PRO A 24 -17.74 4.65 -6.13
C PRO A 24 -19.22 4.63 -5.68
N ASP A 25 -19.91 3.50 -5.80
CA ASP A 25 -21.36 3.41 -5.58
C ASP A 25 -21.72 2.62 -4.32
N HIS A 26 -20.89 1.64 -3.93
CA HIS A 26 -21.17 0.78 -2.78
C HIS A 26 -20.21 1.06 -1.61
N CYS A 27 -20.79 1.31 -0.43
CA CYS A 27 -20.01 1.44 0.80
C CYS A 27 -19.11 0.20 1.00
N SER A 28 -17.83 0.42 1.31
CA SER A 28 -16.87 -0.68 1.53
C SER A 28 -17.05 -1.43 2.85
N TYR A 29 -17.89 -0.92 3.78
CA TYR A 29 -18.07 -1.53 5.10
C TYR A 29 -18.41 -3.04 5.11
N PRO A 30 -19.28 -3.56 4.21
CA PRO A 30 -19.60 -4.99 4.15
C PRO A 30 -18.42 -5.85 3.66
N LYS A 31 -17.48 -5.25 2.93
CA LYS A 31 -16.24 -5.91 2.48
C LYS A 31 -15.25 -6.14 3.64
N GLY A 32 -15.57 -5.63 4.84
CA GLY A 32 -14.78 -5.82 6.05
C GLY A 32 -13.60 -4.86 6.14
N TYR A 33 -12.51 -5.32 6.76
CA TYR A 33 -11.26 -4.57 6.80
C TYR A 33 -10.51 -4.81 5.49
N MET A 34 -10.53 -3.81 4.61
CA MET A 34 -9.88 -3.88 3.31
C MET A 34 -8.37 -3.90 3.49
N LYS A 35 -7.68 -4.73 2.72
CA LYS A 35 -6.21 -4.76 2.75
C LYS A 35 -5.62 -3.38 2.53
N ARG A 36 -6.06 -2.71 1.45
CA ARG A 36 -5.91 -1.27 1.18
C ARG A 36 -7.19 -0.74 0.54
N GLN A 37 -7.54 0.50 0.82
CA GLN A 37 -8.59 1.26 0.12
C GLN A 37 -8.31 2.75 0.25
N ALA A 38 -8.79 3.56 -0.70
CA ALA A 38 -8.81 5.01 -0.55
C ALA A 38 -9.72 5.41 0.63
N VAL A 39 -9.22 6.30 1.49
CA VAL A 39 -9.91 6.79 2.68
C VAL A 39 -9.96 8.30 2.67
N PHE A 40 -11.08 8.85 3.12
CA PHE A 40 -11.34 10.27 3.20
C PHE A 40 -11.70 10.66 4.64
N ALA A 41 -11.20 11.80 5.11
CA ALA A 41 -11.67 12.45 6.33
C ALA A 41 -12.71 13.52 5.99
N CYS A 42 -13.69 13.70 6.86
CA CYS A 42 -14.69 14.75 6.71
C CYS A 42 -14.57 15.76 7.84
N ASN A 43 -13.90 16.89 7.56
CA ASN A 43 -13.66 17.96 8.53
C ASN A 43 -14.95 18.66 8.97
N THR A 44 -16.01 18.60 8.15
CA THR A 44 -17.34 19.07 8.54
C THR A 44 -17.99 18.17 9.60
N CYS A 45 -17.82 16.85 9.49
CA CYS A 45 -18.42 15.89 10.42
C CYS A 45 -17.54 15.58 11.64
N VAL A 46 -16.23 15.70 11.49
CA VAL A 46 -15.23 15.35 12.50
C VAL A 46 -14.34 16.56 12.72
N GLN A 47 -14.60 17.29 13.81
CA GLN A 47 -13.86 18.49 14.21
C GLN A 47 -12.79 18.16 15.25
N ALA A 48 -11.89 19.12 15.49
CA ALA A 48 -10.86 19.01 16.51
C ALA A 48 -11.47 18.69 17.89
N GLY A 49 -10.88 17.71 18.58
CA GLY A 49 -11.37 17.23 19.89
C GLY A 49 -12.39 16.10 19.83
N MET A 50 -12.86 15.71 18.64
CA MET A 50 -13.71 14.54 18.41
C MET A 50 -12.86 13.28 18.15
N GLU A 51 -13.51 12.11 18.15
CA GLU A 51 -12.83 10.89 17.70
C GLU A 51 -12.61 10.93 16.17
N PRO A 52 -11.40 10.57 15.67
CA PRO A 52 -11.13 10.57 14.24
C PRO A 52 -11.98 9.49 13.54
N ALA A 53 -12.48 9.80 12.35
CA ALA A 53 -13.24 8.86 11.53
C ALA A 53 -12.86 8.99 10.06
N GLY A 54 -12.86 7.86 9.34
CA GLY A 54 -12.64 7.85 7.90
C GLY A 54 -13.80 7.23 7.13
N VAL A 55 -14.04 7.69 5.92
CA VAL A 55 -15.09 7.19 5.04
C VAL A 55 -14.47 6.68 3.73
N CYS A 56 -15.10 5.69 3.11
CA CYS A 56 -14.70 5.20 1.78
C CYS A 56 -15.21 6.13 0.67
N LEU A 57 -14.68 5.96 -0.55
CA LEU A 57 -15.06 6.73 -1.74
C LEU A 57 -16.58 6.87 -1.91
N ALA A 58 -17.32 5.76 -1.97
CA ALA A 58 -18.78 5.83 -2.12
C ALA A 58 -19.49 6.65 -1.03
N CYS A 59 -19.00 6.61 0.21
CA CYS A 59 -19.60 7.41 1.28
C CYS A 59 -19.21 8.88 1.18
N ALA A 60 -17.98 9.20 0.78
CA ALA A 60 -17.59 10.57 0.48
C ALA A 60 -18.55 11.16 -0.57
N ASN A 61 -18.80 10.43 -1.66
CA ASN A 61 -19.69 10.86 -2.74
C ASN A 61 -21.18 10.91 -2.37
N ALA A 62 -21.71 9.92 -1.66
CA ALA A 62 -23.17 9.83 -1.44
C ALA A 62 -23.65 10.42 -0.11
N CYS A 63 -22.83 10.32 0.93
CA CYS A 63 -23.19 10.70 2.30
C CYS A 63 -22.60 12.04 2.71
N HIS A 64 -21.45 12.41 2.16
CA HIS A 64 -20.72 13.61 2.54
C HIS A 64 -20.46 14.56 1.36
N ASP A 65 -21.30 14.47 0.33
CA ASP A 65 -21.34 15.44 -0.77
C ASP A 65 -21.57 16.86 -0.24
N GLY A 66 -20.81 17.82 -0.76
CA GLY A 66 -20.85 19.22 -0.33
C GLY A 66 -20.26 19.51 1.06
N HIS A 67 -19.61 18.54 1.71
CA HIS A 67 -18.83 18.78 2.93
C HIS A 67 -17.38 19.12 2.62
N ASP A 68 -16.67 19.67 3.61
CA ASP A 68 -15.21 19.75 3.59
C ASP A 68 -14.62 18.35 3.81
N ILE A 69 -14.07 17.77 2.73
CA ILE A 69 -13.50 16.43 2.66
C ILE A 69 -12.01 16.53 2.31
N CYS A 70 -11.22 15.75 3.03
CA CYS A 70 -9.79 15.60 2.76
C CYS A 70 -9.48 14.16 2.36
N GLU A 71 -8.83 13.97 1.21
CA GLU A 71 -8.33 12.67 0.78
C GLU A 71 -7.09 12.27 1.60
N LEU A 72 -7.14 11.10 2.23
CA LEU A 72 -6.03 10.57 3.04
C LEU A 72 -5.25 9.47 2.32
N TYR A 73 -5.50 9.32 1.02
CA TYR A 73 -4.93 8.30 0.17
C TYR A 73 -5.31 6.88 0.61
N THR A 74 -4.56 5.86 0.20
CA THR A 74 -4.84 4.49 0.64
C THR A 74 -4.45 4.28 2.10
N LYS A 75 -5.30 3.55 2.85
CA LYS A 75 -5.01 3.07 4.20
C LYS A 75 -5.12 1.57 4.31
N ARG A 76 -4.26 0.96 5.12
CA ARG A 76 -4.28 -0.49 5.36
C ARG A 76 -5.27 -0.92 6.41
N ASN A 77 -5.86 -2.10 6.19
CA ASN A 77 -6.75 -2.76 7.15
C ASN A 77 -7.83 -1.81 7.70
N PHE A 78 -8.39 -0.97 6.82
CA PHE A 78 -9.37 0.04 7.17
C PHE A 78 -10.79 -0.45 6.85
N ARG A 79 -11.78 -0.05 7.65
CA ARG A 79 -13.20 -0.30 7.43
C ARG A 79 -13.99 1.01 7.59
N CYS A 80 -14.86 1.33 6.62
CA CYS A 80 -15.55 2.62 6.54
C CYS A 80 -16.39 2.97 7.79
N ASP A 81 -16.08 4.09 8.45
CA ASP A 81 -16.77 4.54 9.66
C ASP A 81 -18.12 5.23 9.39
N CYS A 82 -18.40 5.65 8.14
CA CYS A 82 -19.59 6.46 7.81
C CYS A 82 -20.87 5.94 8.50
N GLY A 83 -21.51 6.75 9.34
CA GLY A 83 -22.77 6.41 10.01
C GLY A 83 -22.69 5.46 11.21
N ASN A 84 -21.49 5.14 11.70
CA ASN A 84 -21.30 4.53 13.01
C ASN A 84 -21.43 5.60 14.14
N GLU A 85 -21.10 5.24 15.39
CA GLU A 85 -21.29 6.13 16.53
C GLU A 85 -20.45 7.42 16.47
N LYS A 86 -19.37 7.44 15.66
CA LYS A 86 -18.54 8.62 15.44
C LYS A 86 -19.25 9.75 14.67
N PHE A 87 -20.41 9.47 14.08
CA PHE A 87 -21.19 10.44 13.30
C PHE A 87 -22.47 10.91 14.01
N HIS A 88 -22.50 10.91 15.34
CA HIS A 88 -23.53 11.56 16.17
C HIS A 88 -24.99 11.28 15.78
N GLY A 89 -25.28 10.02 15.43
CA GLY A 89 -26.63 9.57 15.08
C GLY A 89 -26.96 9.62 13.59
N PHE A 90 -26.12 10.24 12.75
CA PHE A 90 -26.22 10.10 11.30
C PHE A 90 -26.08 8.62 10.90
N LYS A 91 -26.85 8.19 9.89
CA LYS A 91 -26.80 6.83 9.34
C LYS A 91 -26.37 6.88 7.88
N CYS A 92 -25.47 5.99 7.51
CA CYS A 92 -24.96 5.88 6.14
C CYS A 92 -26.11 5.51 5.20
N LYS A 93 -26.25 6.28 4.10
CA LYS A 93 -27.30 6.06 3.09
C LYS A 93 -27.08 4.76 2.29
N LEU A 94 -25.83 4.30 2.20
CA LEU A 94 -25.42 3.16 1.37
C LEU A 94 -25.36 1.84 2.14
N HIS A 95 -25.17 1.88 3.46
CA HIS A 95 -25.14 0.67 4.28
C HIS A 95 -25.60 0.93 5.72
N MET A 96 -26.73 0.33 6.07
CA MET A 96 -27.33 0.42 7.40
C MET A 96 -26.80 -0.66 8.34
N GLY A 97 -26.91 -0.44 9.66
CA GLY A 97 -26.65 -1.49 10.65
C GLY A 97 -25.18 -1.77 10.94
N LYS A 98 -24.32 -0.73 10.89
CA LYS A 98 -22.90 -0.85 11.26
C LYS A 98 -22.72 -1.05 12.76
N GLU A 99 -21.66 -1.78 13.12
CA GLU A 99 -21.09 -1.80 14.47
C GLU A 99 -20.77 -0.38 14.94
N ALA A 100 -20.83 -0.17 16.25
CA ALA A 100 -20.56 1.12 16.90
C ALA A 100 -19.18 1.69 16.53
N GLN A 101 -18.16 0.82 16.52
CA GLN A 101 -16.76 1.20 16.30
C GLN A 101 -16.03 0.13 15.48
N ASN A 102 -15.10 0.56 14.63
CA ASN A 102 -14.21 -0.31 13.88
C ASN A 102 -12.86 -0.43 14.63
N VAL A 103 -12.78 -1.35 15.59
CA VAL A 103 -11.66 -1.46 16.55
C VAL A 103 -10.27 -1.75 15.92
N LYS A 104 -10.20 -2.17 14.66
CA LYS A 104 -8.92 -2.40 13.97
C LYS A 104 -8.48 -1.24 13.06
N ASN A 105 -9.31 -0.19 12.94
CA ASN A 105 -8.89 1.01 12.23
C ASN A 105 -7.77 1.71 13.00
N SER A 106 -6.79 2.24 12.26
CA SER A 106 -5.71 3.06 12.80
C SER A 106 -5.88 4.49 12.33
N TYR A 107 -5.72 5.43 13.26
CA TYR A 107 -5.90 6.86 12.99
C TYR A 107 -4.65 7.62 13.45
N ASN A 108 -4.20 8.54 12.61
CA ASN A 108 -3.19 9.54 12.93
C ASN A 108 -3.83 10.94 12.81
N HIS A 109 -3.03 11.99 12.93
CA HIS A 109 -3.52 13.37 12.82
C HIS A 109 -3.98 13.80 11.41
N ASN A 110 -3.73 13.01 10.36
CA ASN A 110 -4.22 13.31 9.01
C ASN A 110 -5.75 13.33 8.96
N TYR A 111 -6.40 12.56 9.83
CA TYR A 111 -7.86 12.54 9.96
C TYR A 111 -8.45 13.86 10.50
N PHE A 112 -7.60 14.81 10.90
CA PHE A 112 -7.95 16.18 11.27
C PHE A 112 -7.32 17.22 10.33
N GLY A 113 -6.89 16.80 9.13
CA GLY A 113 -6.25 17.66 8.16
C GLY A 113 -4.85 18.16 8.56
N ARG A 114 -4.17 17.47 9.48
CA ARG A 114 -2.82 17.82 9.94
C ARG A 114 -1.80 16.77 9.52
N TYR A 115 -0.61 17.22 9.16
CA TYR A 115 0.38 16.37 8.50
C TYR A 115 1.78 16.63 9.02
N CYS A 116 2.64 15.64 8.83
CA CYS A 116 4.07 15.67 9.13
C CYS A 116 4.38 15.86 10.62
N SER A 117 5.62 15.67 11.03
CA SER A 117 6.06 15.97 12.40
C SER A 117 5.90 17.45 12.79
N CYS A 118 5.68 18.36 11.83
CA CYS A 118 5.36 19.76 12.10
C CYS A 118 3.90 20.01 12.46
N ASP A 119 3.01 19.04 12.25
CA ASP A 119 1.59 19.10 12.64
C ASP A 119 0.86 20.31 12.02
N ARG A 120 1.24 20.70 10.81
CA ARG A 120 0.64 21.83 10.08
C ARG A 120 -0.62 21.38 9.32
N PRO A 121 -1.62 22.27 9.15
CA PRO A 121 -2.78 21.98 8.31
C PRO A 121 -2.38 21.90 6.83
N TYR A 122 -3.18 21.23 6.00
CA TYR A 122 -3.05 21.30 4.55
C TYR A 122 -4.38 21.67 3.89
N PRO A 123 -4.42 22.67 2.98
CA PRO A 123 -3.31 23.56 2.60
C PRO A 123 -2.88 24.48 3.76
N ASP A 124 -1.58 24.77 3.89
CA ASP A 124 -1.04 25.68 4.91
C ASP A 124 -1.04 27.12 4.37
N GLU A 125 -1.83 28.02 4.96
CA GLU A 125 -1.89 29.43 4.52
C GLU A 125 -0.55 30.18 4.76
N ASP A 126 0.26 29.71 5.71
CA ASP A 126 1.56 30.30 6.05
C ASP A 126 2.70 29.76 5.15
N ASP A 127 2.52 28.60 4.51
CA ASP A 127 3.51 27.96 3.63
C ASP A 127 2.99 27.92 2.20
N GLN A 128 3.27 28.99 1.44
CA GLN A 128 2.78 29.16 0.06
C GLN A 128 3.41 28.22 -0.96
N VAL A 129 4.36 27.39 -0.54
CA VAL A 129 4.94 26.34 -1.37
C VAL A 129 4.14 25.08 -1.10
N ASN A 130 3.29 24.67 -2.04
CA ASN A 130 2.70 23.33 -2.05
C ASN A 130 3.83 22.32 -2.30
N GLU A 131 4.62 22.03 -1.26
CA GLU A 131 5.69 21.03 -1.29
C GLU A 131 5.07 19.64 -1.45
N GLU A 132 5.65 18.83 -2.33
CA GLU A 132 5.31 17.41 -2.41
C GLU A 132 5.60 16.73 -1.07
N MET A 133 4.63 15.93 -0.60
CA MET A 133 4.76 15.20 0.64
C MET A 133 4.95 13.71 0.34
N ILE A 134 5.67 13.02 1.22
CA ILE A 134 5.96 11.59 1.07
C ILE A 134 5.29 10.82 2.20
N GLN A 135 4.51 9.80 1.85
CA GLN A 135 3.85 8.96 2.85
C GLN A 135 4.81 7.93 3.44
N CYS A 136 4.88 7.87 4.77
CA CYS A 136 5.57 6.77 5.44
C CYS A 136 4.76 5.48 5.32
N ILE A 137 5.33 4.43 4.74
CA ILE A 137 4.61 3.16 4.55
C ILE A 137 4.24 2.47 5.87
N VAL A 138 4.85 2.80 7.01
CA VAL A 138 4.57 2.12 8.29
C VAL A 138 3.45 2.80 9.08
N CYS A 139 3.49 4.13 9.23
CA CYS A 139 2.45 4.87 9.96
C CYS A 139 1.37 5.49 9.07
N GLU A 140 1.53 5.42 7.75
CA GLU A 140 0.63 6.01 6.75
C GLU A 140 0.37 7.49 7.02
N ASP A 141 1.38 8.19 7.53
CA ASP A 141 1.41 9.63 7.74
C ASP A 141 2.25 10.28 6.64
N TRP A 142 1.93 11.51 6.28
CA TRP A 142 2.58 12.27 5.21
C TRP A 142 3.62 13.21 5.80
N PHE A 143 4.78 13.29 5.16
CA PHE A 143 5.89 14.12 5.63
C PHE A 143 6.37 15.06 4.54
N HIS A 144 6.62 16.32 4.92
CA HIS A 144 7.40 17.23 4.10
C HIS A 144 8.84 16.70 4.00
N GLU A 145 9.45 16.80 2.82
CA GLU A 145 10.82 16.34 2.60
C GLU A 145 11.82 16.97 3.58
N LYS A 146 11.68 18.27 3.83
CA LYS A 146 12.52 19.05 4.76
C LYS A 146 12.50 18.55 6.21
N HIS A 147 11.50 17.75 6.59
CA HIS A 147 11.36 17.18 7.93
C HIS A 147 11.69 15.67 8.00
N LEU A 148 12.25 15.09 6.95
CA LEU A 148 12.68 13.69 6.93
C LEU A 148 14.11 13.48 7.46
N ASP A 149 14.88 14.54 7.68
CA ASP A 149 16.30 14.51 8.09
C ASP A 149 17.19 13.64 7.18
N SER A 150 16.74 13.32 5.97
CA SER A 150 17.45 12.53 4.97
C SER A 150 18.19 13.45 4.00
N PRO A 151 19.41 13.12 3.55
CA PRO A 151 19.97 13.76 2.37
C PRO A 151 19.01 13.57 1.19
N ALA A 152 18.89 14.57 0.33
CA ALA A 152 18.08 14.47 -0.89
C ALA A 152 18.58 13.28 -1.72
N VAL A 153 17.72 12.28 -1.91
CA VAL A 153 18.02 11.14 -2.78
C VAL A 153 17.13 11.28 -3.99
N ASP A 154 17.68 11.87 -5.05
CA ASP A 154 17.05 11.86 -6.36
C ASP A 154 17.33 10.48 -6.99
N SER A 155 16.37 9.56 -6.81
CA SER A 155 16.46 8.22 -7.38
C SER A 155 15.08 7.66 -7.65
N GLU A 156 14.76 7.53 -8.94
CA GLU A 156 13.58 6.84 -9.48
C GLU A 156 13.46 5.38 -9.03
N GLU A 157 14.50 4.79 -8.41
CA GLU A 157 14.51 3.42 -7.92
C GLU A 157 13.96 3.25 -6.49
N LEU A 158 13.78 4.36 -5.75
CA LEU A 158 13.34 4.37 -4.36
C LEU A 158 11.83 4.58 -4.27
N THR A 159 11.10 3.51 -4.04
CA THR A 159 9.63 3.50 -4.14
C THR A 159 8.93 3.62 -2.79
N GLU A 160 9.63 3.43 -1.66
CA GLU A 160 9.02 3.43 -0.34
C GLU A 160 9.85 4.17 0.70
N MET A 161 9.19 4.92 1.59
CA MET A 161 9.84 5.66 2.68
C MET A 161 9.35 5.18 4.04
N ILE A 162 10.27 4.97 4.99
CA ILE A 162 9.95 4.73 6.41
C ILE A 162 10.54 5.88 7.23
N CYS A 163 9.68 6.62 7.94
CA CYS A 163 10.11 7.75 8.76
C CYS A 163 10.98 7.29 9.94
N VAL A 164 11.81 8.20 10.46
CA VAL A 164 12.74 7.90 11.57
C VAL A 164 12.04 7.34 12.81
N HIS A 165 10.81 7.80 13.12
CA HIS A 165 10.03 7.28 14.23
C HIS A 165 9.69 5.80 14.05
N CYS A 166 9.23 5.42 12.85
CA CYS A 166 8.89 4.03 12.53
C CYS A 166 10.12 3.14 12.45
N MET A 167 11.25 3.64 11.93
CA MET A 167 12.53 2.94 11.96
C MET A 167 13.00 2.66 13.39
N ASN A 168 12.80 3.61 14.30
CA ASN A 168 13.14 3.45 15.72
C ASN A 168 12.14 2.57 16.49
N ARG A 169 10.88 2.51 16.05
CA ARG A 169 9.88 1.58 16.59
C ARG A 169 10.15 0.13 16.19
N ALA A 170 10.73 -0.08 15.01
CA ALA A 170 11.13 -1.40 14.49
C ALA A 170 12.65 -1.44 14.19
N PRO A 171 13.53 -1.46 15.22
CA PRO A 171 14.97 -1.24 15.03
C PRO A 171 15.69 -2.25 14.15
N PHE A 172 15.13 -3.43 13.93
CA PHE A 172 15.69 -4.41 13.00
C PHE A 172 15.74 -3.90 11.55
N LEU A 173 14.89 -2.93 11.21
CA LEU A 173 14.90 -2.28 9.91
C LEU A 173 16.21 -1.54 9.67
N TRP A 174 16.86 -1.00 10.70
CA TRP A 174 18.17 -0.36 10.56
C TRP A 174 19.23 -1.34 10.04
N THR A 175 19.18 -2.59 10.49
CA THR A 175 20.08 -3.63 9.98
C THR A 175 19.81 -3.90 8.50
N TYR A 176 18.57 -3.95 8.05
CA TYR A 176 18.29 -4.08 6.62
C TYR A 176 18.71 -2.84 5.83
N ALA A 177 18.48 -1.64 6.37
CA ALA A 177 18.80 -0.38 5.73
C ALA A 177 20.30 -0.25 5.46
N ALA A 178 21.15 -0.67 6.39
CA ALA A 178 22.61 -0.62 6.23
C ALA A 178 23.12 -1.42 5.02
N HIS A 179 22.34 -2.39 4.52
CA HIS A 179 22.71 -3.26 3.41
C HIS A 179 21.88 -3.04 2.14
N LEU A 180 20.66 -2.51 2.26
CA LEU A 180 19.68 -2.45 1.17
C LEU A 180 19.22 -1.04 0.82
N ALA A 181 19.26 -0.09 1.77
CA ALA A 181 18.81 1.26 1.48
C ALA A 181 19.84 1.98 0.59
N GLY A 182 19.37 2.88 -0.27
CA GLY A 182 20.25 3.68 -1.12
C GLY A 182 21.28 4.41 -0.25
N SER A 183 22.55 4.05 -0.36
CA SER A 183 23.62 4.81 0.29
C SER A 183 23.80 6.13 -0.49
N PRO A 184 23.86 7.30 0.19
CA PRO A 184 24.33 8.54 -0.43
C PRO A 184 25.78 8.42 -0.97
N LEU A 185 26.49 7.36 -0.57
CA LEU A 185 27.87 7.06 -0.88
C LEU A 185 27.96 5.63 -1.43
N ASN A 186 27.60 5.42 -2.69
CA ASN A 186 28.24 4.48 -3.63
C ASN A 186 27.35 4.25 -4.85
N LYS A 187 27.59 5.01 -5.93
CA LYS A 187 26.98 4.80 -7.25
C LYS A 187 27.53 3.58 -8.01
N GLU A 188 28.31 2.70 -7.37
CA GLU A 188 29.09 1.67 -8.08
C GLU A 188 28.82 0.20 -7.67
N SER A 189 27.75 -0.12 -6.93
CA SER A 189 27.46 -1.53 -6.59
C SER A 189 26.08 -2.05 -6.99
N LEU A 190 25.34 -1.30 -7.79
CA LEU A 190 24.11 -1.77 -8.43
C LEU A 190 24.36 -1.93 -9.92
N CYS A 191 25.00 -3.04 -10.31
CA CYS A 191 24.97 -3.71 -11.62
C CYS A 191 26.11 -4.73 -11.70
N THR A 192 25.88 -5.99 -11.35
CA THR A 192 26.62 -7.12 -11.94
C THR A 192 25.81 -8.41 -11.79
N VAL A 193 24.72 -8.51 -12.55
CA VAL A 193 24.21 -9.81 -12.95
C VAL A 193 24.94 -10.16 -14.24
N HIS A 194 26.07 -10.87 -14.12
CA HIS A 194 26.70 -11.51 -15.26
C HIS A 194 25.77 -12.61 -15.77
N VAL A 195 24.99 -12.30 -16.82
CA VAL A 195 24.42 -13.33 -17.69
C VAL A 195 25.57 -13.84 -18.54
N ASN A 196 26.21 -14.93 -18.11
CA ASN A 196 27.15 -15.66 -18.96
C ASN A 196 26.35 -16.34 -20.08
N ALA A 197 26.33 -15.71 -21.24
CA ALA A 197 25.97 -16.34 -22.51
C ALA A 197 27.23 -16.34 -23.40
N GLU A 198 28.09 -17.33 -23.22
CA GLU A 198 29.11 -17.66 -24.22
C GLU A 198 28.47 -18.56 -25.28
N ASN A 199 28.29 -17.97 -26.46
CA ASN A 199 27.80 -18.62 -27.66
C ASN A 199 29.02 -19.25 -28.38
N THR A 200 29.12 -20.58 -28.40
CA THR A 200 29.97 -21.29 -29.36
C THR A 200 29.19 -22.47 -29.99
N SER A 201 28.93 -22.31 -31.28
CA SER A 201 28.81 -23.30 -32.38
C SER A 201 28.43 -24.77 -32.10
N ASP A 202 27.32 -25.18 -32.73
CA ASP A 202 27.09 -26.40 -33.54
C ASP A 202 27.68 -27.76 -33.12
N GLU A 203 26.83 -28.71 -32.73
CA GLU A 203 26.34 -29.83 -33.57
C GLU A 203 25.62 -30.93 -32.76
N LYS A 204 24.53 -31.45 -33.37
CA LYS A 204 23.93 -32.81 -33.30
C LYS A 204 23.56 -33.45 -31.95
N GLY A 205 22.28 -33.86 -31.87
CA GLY A 205 21.99 -35.26 -31.50
C GLY A 205 20.72 -35.57 -30.71
N LYS A 206 19.61 -35.78 -31.43
CA LYS A 206 18.65 -36.89 -31.27
C LYS A 206 17.63 -36.88 -30.11
N CYS A 207 16.39 -36.70 -30.56
CA CYS A 207 15.08 -37.06 -30.00
C CYS A 207 14.98 -38.49 -29.42
N SER A 208 14.14 -38.67 -28.38
CA SER A 208 13.05 -39.68 -28.37
C SER A 208 12.05 -39.41 -27.25
N SER A 209 10.80 -39.18 -27.64
CA SER A 209 9.57 -39.38 -26.87
C SER A 209 9.34 -40.86 -26.56
N VAL A 210 8.63 -41.20 -25.49
CA VAL A 210 7.48 -42.14 -25.53
C VAL A 210 6.53 -41.85 -24.36
N HIS A 211 5.24 -41.91 -24.69
CA HIS A 211 4.03 -41.85 -23.88
C HIS A 211 3.87 -43.03 -22.87
N ASP A 212 3.06 -42.86 -21.82
CA ASP A 212 1.65 -43.34 -21.76
C ASP A 212 1.11 -43.44 -20.32
N THR A 213 -0.03 -42.78 -20.10
CA THR A 213 -1.05 -43.00 -19.05
C THR A 213 -1.91 -44.25 -19.37
N PRO A 214 -2.99 -44.60 -18.63
CA PRO A 214 -3.30 -44.58 -17.19
C PRO A 214 -3.92 -45.94 -16.73
N SER A 215 -4.26 -46.13 -15.44
CA SER A 215 -5.51 -46.87 -15.08
C SER A 215 -5.91 -46.73 -13.61
N SER A 216 -7.22 -46.70 -13.42
CA SER A 216 -8.03 -46.56 -12.20
C SER A 216 -8.39 -47.93 -11.58
N GLY A 217 -8.80 -47.94 -10.31
CA GLY A 217 -9.45 -49.08 -9.65
C GLY A 217 -9.80 -48.82 -8.18
N GLN A 218 -11.09 -48.91 -7.85
CA GLN A 218 -11.80 -48.51 -6.62
C GLN A 218 -11.85 -49.56 -5.48
N GLU A 219 -12.30 -49.05 -4.30
CA GLU A 219 -13.08 -49.70 -3.20
C GLU A 219 -12.37 -50.77 -2.33
N GLU A 220 -12.62 -50.97 -1.01
CA GLU A 220 -13.72 -50.63 -0.09
C GLU A 220 -13.24 -50.73 1.40
N ALA A 221 -14.13 -50.41 2.36
CA ALA A 221 -13.91 -50.13 3.78
C ALA A 221 -13.87 -51.34 4.76
N THR A 222 -13.31 -51.15 5.98
CA THR A 222 -13.76 -51.82 7.23
C THR A 222 -13.40 -51.01 8.50
N ASP A 223 -14.34 -50.93 9.45
CA ASP A 223 -14.27 -50.35 10.80
C ASP A 223 -13.32 -51.08 11.78
N ALA A 224 -12.77 -50.35 12.78
CA ALA A 224 -12.76 -50.74 14.21
C ALA A 224 -12.07 -49.68 15.10
N ALA A 225 -12.69 -49.40 16.25
CA ALA A 225 -12.22 -48.51 17.31
C ALA A 225 -11.08 -49.11 18.17
N GLY A 226 -10.21 -48.27 18.72
CA GLY A 226 -9.23 -48.65 19.76
C GLY A 226 -8.35 -47.48 20.21
N ALA A 227 -8.31 -47.24 21.52
CA ALA A 227 -7.71 -46.09 22.18
C ALA A 227 -6.18 -46.18 22.38
N ALA A 228 -5.59 -45.01 22.67
CA ALA A 228 -4.39 -44.72 23.46
C ALA A 228 -3.03 -44.63 22.74
N GLY A 229 -2.32 -43.55 23.08
CA GLY A 229 -0.86 -43.57 23.21
C GLY A 229 -0.08 -42.65 22.28
N ARG A 230 0.27 -41.47 22.82
CA ARG A 230 1.44 -40.63 22.53
C ARG A 230 2.45 -41.21 21.52
N ASP A 231 2.72 -40.48 20.45
CA ASP A 231 4.09 -40.31 19.98
C ASP A 231 4.29 -38.94 19.33
N SER A 232 5.50 -38.42 19.49
CA SER A 232 5.95 -37.08 19.19
C SER A 232 5.91 -36.72 17.70
N ASP A 233 5.05 -35.78 17.33
CA ASP A 233 5.20 -35.02 16.08
C ASP A 233 6.22 -33.91 16.29
N GLN A 234 7.49 -34.33 16.34
CA GLN A 234 8.62 -33.43 16.19
C GLN A 234 8.81 -33.17 14.69
N GLN A 235 7.94 -32.34 14.12
CA GLN A 235 8.22 -31.69 12.84
C GLN A 235 9.35 -30.69 13.07
N HIS A 236 10.59 -31.19 12.97
CA HIS A 236 11.76 -30.38 12.69
C HIS A 236 11.49 -29.63 11.37
N SER A 237 11.08 -28.37 11.45
CA SER A 237 11.26 -27.46 10.33
C SER A 237 12.76 -27.29 10.15
N GLU A 238 13.31 -27.60 8.98
CA GLU A 238 14.69 -27.26 8.65
C GLU A 238 14.92 -25.79 8.99
N ALA A 239 15.76 -25.55 10.00
CA ALA A 239 16.12 -24.22 10.45
C ALA A 239 17.04 -23.59 9.40
N GLY A 240 16.43 -23.07 8.33
CA GLY A 240 17.13 -22.25 7.35
C GLY A 240 17.87 -21.10 8.05
N LYS A 241 19.07 -20.79 7.56
CA LYS A 241 19.93 -19.72 8.08
C LYS A 241 19.14 -18.40 8.14
N CYS A 242 19.28 -17.66 9.25
CA CYS A 242 18.54 -16.41 9.46
C CYS A 242 19.30 -15.23 8.86
N ILE A 243 18.85 -14.74 7.70
CA ILE A 243 19.40 -13.58 6.98
C ILE A 243 19.61 -12.38 7.92
N LEU A 244 18.64 -12.07 8.79
CA LEU A 244 18.77 -10.93 9.72
C LEU A 244 19.94 -11.13 10.70
N LYS A 245 20.16 -12.35 11.20
CA LYS A 245 21.27 -12.65 12.11
C LYS A 245 22.61 -12.54 11.40
N GLU A 246 22.66 -12.84 10.10
CA GLU A 246 23.87 -12.68 9.27
C GLU A 246 24.20 -11.20 9.07
N LEU A 247 23.23 -10.39 8.63
CA LEU A 247 23.43 -8.95 8.39
C LEU A 247 23.85 -8.19 9.66
N LYS A 248 23.34 -8.62 10.83
CA LYS A 248 23.74 -8.04 12.14
C LYS A 248 25.22 -8.23 12.47
N ALA A 249 25.87 -9.27 11.95
CA ALA A 249 27.28 -9.52 12.24
C ALA A 249 28.22 -8.52 11.55
N GLU A 250 27.71 -7.79 10.55
CA GLU A 250 28.46 -6.88 9.67
C GLU A 250 28.08 -5.40 9.87
N ASP A 251 27.16 -5.12 10.82
CA ASP A 251 26.54 -3.80 10.98
C ASP A 251 27.49 -2.82 11.70
N ALA A 252 28.11 -1.91 10.93
CA ALA A 252 28.79 -0.75 11.47
C ALA A 252 27.74 0.29 11.89
N ALA A 253 27.87 0.86 13.09
CA ALA A 253 26.90 1.79 13.67
C ALA A 253 26.67 3.03 12.77
N SER A 254 25.67 2.97 11.90
CA SER A 254 25.20 4.10 11.12
C SER A 254 24.32 5.03 11.97
N VAL A 255 24.24 6.30 11.56
CA VAL A 255 23.48 7.32 12.28
C VAL A 255 21.98 7.06 12.10
N ARG A 256 21.32 6.57 13.16
CA ARG A 256 19.88 6.27 13.21
C ARG A 256 19.03 7.52 13.46
N LYS A 257 19.10 8.50 12.55
CA LYS A 257 18.46 9.81 12.75
C LYS A 257 17.62 10.33 11.59
N ALA A 258 17.53 9.59 10.48
CA ALA A 258 16.82 10.04 9.29
C ALA A 258 15.70 9.06 8.88
N ALA A 259 14.80 9.50 8.02
CA ALA A 259 13.98 8.59 7.25
C ALA A 259 14.84 7.70 6.35
N VAL A 260 14.32 6.52 6.01
CA VAL A 260 15.00 5.58 5.10
C VAL A 260 14.13 5.35 3.90
N PHE A 261 14.74 5.51 2.72
CA PHE A 261 14.15 5.21 1.43
C PHE A 261 14.61 3.83 0.96
N TRP A 262 13.68 3.05 0.43
CA TRP A 262 13.87 1.65 0.12
C TRP A 262 13.68 1.37 -1.37
N PRO A 263 14.55 0.55 -1.98
CA PRO A 263 14.36 0.12 -3.36
C PRO A 263 13.21 -0.89 -3.46
N TYR A 264 12.52 -0.95 -4.60
CA TYR A 264 11.30 -1.76 -4.78
C TYR A 264 11.42 -3.24 -4.33
N TYR A 265 12.60 -3.85 -4.47
CA TYR A 265 12.84 -5.27 -4.17
C TYR A 265 13.18 -5.55 -2.71
N TRP A 266 13.22 -4.56 -1.82
CA TRP A 266 13.72 -4.72 -0.46
C TRP A 266 12.90 -5.71 0.39
N ARG A 267 11.57 -5.76 0.20
CA ARG A 267 10.68 -6.68 0.91
C ARG A 267 11.02 -8.15 0.66
N ALA A 268 11.44 -8.48 -0.57
CA ALA A 268 11.86 -9.83 -0.93
C ALA A 268 13.13 -10.28 -0.18
N LYS A 269 13.92 -9.35 0.36
CA LYS A 269 15.14 -9.63 1.13
C LYS A 269 14.89 -9.82 2.62
N LEU A 270 13.66 -9.60 3.11
CA LEU A 270 13.31 -9.81 4.51
C LEU A 270 13.35 -11.29 4.88
N CYS A 271 13.84 -11.57 6.10
CA CYS A 271 14.00 -12.94 6.57
C CYS A 271 12.65 -13.55 6.94
N ARG A 272 12.35 -14.74 6.39
CA ARG A 272 11.06 -15.42 6.60
C ARG A 272 11.10 -16.53 7.67
N CYS A 273 12.17 -16.61 8.47
CA CYS A 273 12.26 -17.57 9.57
C CYS A 273 11.26 -17.26 10.71
N THR A 274 10.97 -18.26 11.54
CA THR A 274 9.96 -18.15 12.63
C THR A 274 10.27 -17.02 13.62
N ASP A 275 11.54 -16.85 13.99
CA ASP A 275 11.99 -15.79 14.90
C ASP A 275 11.72 -14.40 14.31
N CYS A 276 12.08 -14.18 13.04
CA CYS A 276 11.89 -12.90 12.35
C CYS A 276 10.40 -12.59 12.15
N LYS A 277 9.59 -13.58 11.73
CA LYS A 277 8.14 -13.42 11.62
C LYS A 277 7.50 -12.98 12.94
N ARG A 278 7.92 -13.58 14.07
CA ARG A 278 7.44 -13.18 15.39
C ARG A 278 7.82 -11.75 15.73
N MET A 279 9.08 -11.38 15.50
CA MET A 279 9.57 -10.01 15.70
C MET A 279 8.81 -8.98 14.85
N TYR A 280 8.47 -9.30 13.60
CA TYR A 280 7.67 -8.41 12.74
C TYR A 280 6.26 -8.19 13.30
N VAL A 281 5.62 -9.25 13.80
CA VAL A 281 4.31 -9.17 14.47
C VAL A 281 4.41 -8.32 15.74
N GLU A 282 5.39 -8.57 16.60
CA GLU A 282 5.62 -7.82 17.84
C GLU A 282 5.89 -6.33 17.60
N SER A 283 6.55 -6.01 16.47
CA SER A 283 6.83 -4.63 16.06
C SER A 283 5.68 -3.96 15.30
N GLY A 284 4.55 -4.67 15.09
CA GLY A 284 3.38 -4.16 14.38
C GLY A 284 3.58 -3.96 12.88
N VAL A 285 4.54 -4.66 12.28
CA VAL A 285 4.86 -4.56 10.84
C VAL A 285 4.90 -5.90 10.08
N PRO A 286 4.02 -6.88 10.36
CA PRO A 286 4.03 -8.15 9.63
C PRO A 286 3.66 -7.98 8.15
N PHE A 287 2.97 -6.90 7.78
CA PHE A 287 2.58 -6.57 6.41
C PHE A 287 3.79 -6.33 5.48
N LEU A 288 4.97 -6.02 6.02
CA LEU A 288 6.19 -5.83 5.21
C LEU A 288 6.60 -7.10 4.44
N LEU A 289 6.10 -8.28 4.84
CA LEU A 289 6.34 -9.54 4.15
C LEU A 289 5.42 -9.79 2.94
N ASP A 290 4.41 -8.93 2.77
CA ASP A 290 3.39 -9.02 1.74
C ASP A 290 3.67 -7.99 0.64
N GLU A 291 4.14 -8.48 -0.52
CA GLU A 291 4.49 -7.62 -1.64
C GLU A 291 3.26 -7.00 -2.31
N SER A 292 2.08 -7.61 -2.15
CA SER A 292 0.81 -7.05 -2.63
C SER A 292 0.20 -6.03 -1.67
N ASP A 293 0.94 -5.63 -0.64
CA ASP A 293 0.62 -4.52 0.27
C ASP A 293 1.35 -3.21 -0.12
N THR A 294 2.14 -3.18 -1.19
CA THR A 294 2.69 -1.92 -1.70
C THR A 294 1.57 -1.02 -2.26
N LEU A 295 1.85 0.28 -2.32
CA LEU A 295 1.02 1.22 -3.06
C LEU A 295 1.00 0.86 -4.55
N LEU A 296 2.17 0.60 -5.12
CA LEU A 296 2.32 0.19 -6.52
C LEU A 296 1.44 -1.02 -6.86
N ALA A 297 1.43 -2.08 -6.04
CA ALA A 297 0.58 -3.25 -6.29
C ALA A 297 -0.92 -2.92 -6.19
N TYR A 298 -1.30 -1.96 -5.35
CA TYR A 298 -2.68 -1.50 -5.26
C TYR A 298 -3.08 -0.75 -6.54
N GLU A 299 -2.23 0.16 -7.04
CA GLU A 299 -2.45 0.92 -8.27
C GLU A 299 -2.44 0.03 -9.51
N GLU A 300 -1.50 -0.91 -9.63
CA GLU A 300 -1.43 -1.87 -10.73
C GLU A 300 -2.67 -2.76 -10.77
N LYS A 301 -3.15 -3.20 -9.61
CA LYS A 301 -4.40 -3.94 -9.51
C LYS A 301 -5.57 -3.10 -9.99
N ALA A 302 -5.66 -1.86 -9.54
CA ALA A 302 -6.71 -0.93 -9.95
C ALA A 302 -6.67 -0.64 -11.46
N LYS A 303 -5.48 -0.44 -12.03
CA LYS A 303 -5.27 -0.27 -13.49
C LYS A 303 -5.74 -1.50 -14.25
N THR A 304 -5.39 -2.70 -13.77
CA THR A 304 -5.80 -3.97 -14.41
C THR A 304 -7.32 -4.15 -14.36
N GLU A 305 -7.98 -3.78 -13.26
CA GLU A 305 -9.44 -3.86 -13.12
C GLU A 305 -10.15 -2.76 -13.94
N ALA A 306 -9.61 -1.54 -13.99
CA ALA A 306 -10.17 -0.43 -14.77
C ALA A 306 -10.07 -0.65 -16.29
N LEU A 307 -8.99 -1.24 -16.79
CA LEU A 307 -8.84 -1.61 -18.20
C LEU A 307 -9.84 -2.68 -18.67
N THR A 308 -10.57 -3.32 -17.74
CA THR A 308 -11.65 -4.25 -18.08
C THR A 308 -13.04 -3.59 -18.11
N SER A 309 -13.15 -2.30 -17.75
CA SER A 309 -14.42 -1.58 -17.62
C SER A 309 -14.23 -0.07 -17.85
N ASP A 310 -14.34 0.39 -19.10
CA ASP A 310 -14.24 1.82 -19.49
C ASP A 310 -15.19 2.72 -18.67
N ASP A 311 -16.36 2.22 -18.29
CA ASP A 311 -17.34 2.92 -17.43
C ASP A 311 -16.81 3.24 -16.02
N LEU A 312 -15.88 2.43 -15.49
CA LEU A 312 -15.33 2.61 -14.14
C LEU A 312 -14.35 3.79 -14.09
N LEU A 313 -13.52 3.94 -15.13
CA LEU A 313 -12.59 5.06 -15.27
C LEU A 313 -13.38 6.38 -15.32
N LEU A 314 -14.42 6.45 -16.15
CA LEU A 314 -15.25 7.63 -16.29
C LEU A 314 -16.04 7.97 -15.00
N SER A 315 -16.53 6.96 -14.28
CA SER A 315 -17.19 7.16 -12.99
C SER A 315 -16.24 7.72 -11.91
N CYS A 316 -15.00 7.22 -11.85
CA CYS A 316 -13.97 7.75 -10.95
C CYS A 316 -13.56 9.19 -11.31
N LEU A 317 -13.41 9.49 -12.61
CA LEU A 317 -13.22 10.84 -13.15
C LEU A 317 -14.30 11.81 -12.66
N THR A 318 -15.57 11.45 -12.83
CA THR A 318 -16.68 12.31 -12.39
C THR A 318 -16.68 12.52 -10.86
N SER A 319 -16.37 11.48 -10.08
CA SER A 319 -16.30 11.56 -8.61
C SER A 319 -15.24 12.55 -8.14
N LEU A 320 -14.03 12.52 -8.71
CA LEU A 320 -12.95 13.47 -8.38
C LEU A 320 -13.31 14.91 -8.72
N THR A 321 -13.99 15.12 -9.85
CA THR A 321 -14.45 16.45 -10.24
C THR A 321 -15.62 16.98 -9.39
N SER A 322 -16.25 16.12 -8.60
CA SER A 322 -17.25 16.51 -7.59
C SER A 322 -16.60 16.87 -6.25
N LEU A 323 -15.45 16.27 -5.94
CA LEU A 323 -14.68 16.50 -4.71
C LEU A 323 -13.75 17.70 -4.81
N THR A 324 -13.25 17.99 -6.00
CA THR A 324 -12.55 19.23 -6.34
C THR A 324 -13.58 20.21 -6.88
N SER A 325 -13.64 21.45 -6.40
CA SER A 325 -14.69 22.45 -6.71
C SER A 325 -14.76 22.92 -8.18
N LEU A 326 -14.65 22.01 -9.15
CA LEU A 326 -14.73 22.28 -10.57
C LEU A 326 -16.18 22.57 -10.97
N THR A 327 -16.35 23.59 -11.80
CA THR A 327 -17.66 23.91 -12.39
C THR A 327 -18.04 22.84 -13.41
N HIS A 328 -19.35 22.61 -13.62
CA HIS A 328 -19.88 21.65 -14.60
C HIS A 328 -19.29 21.82 -16.03
N VAL A 329 -18.79 23.01 -16.38
CA VAL A 329 -18.11 23.25 -17.66
C VAL A 329 -16.70 22.63 -17.68
N GLN A 330 -15.95 22.77 -16.58
CA GLN A 330 -14.63 22.16 -16.42
C GLN A 330 -14.71 20.64 -16.30
N GLN A 331 -15.80 20.13 -15.69
CA GLN A 331 -16.11 18.70 -15.66
C GLN A 331 -16.24 18.11 -17.08
N LEU A 332 -16.94 18.82 -17.97
CA LEU A 332 -17.11 18.40 -19.37
C LEU A 332 -15.80 18.46 -20.15
N GLU A 333 -14.96 19.48 -19.94
CA GLU A 333 -13.66 19.61 -20.65
C GLU A 333 -12.70 18.46 -20.34
N VAL A 334 -12.63 18.01 -19.08
CA VAL A 334 -11.79 16.85 -18.69
C VAL A 334 -12.33 15.56 -19.30
N ILE A 335 -13.65 15.35 -19.28
CA ILE A 335 -14.29 14.16 -19.85
C ILE A 335 -14.08 14.09 -21.37
N TYR A 336 -14.31 15.20 -22.10
CA TYR A 336 -14.16 15.23 -23.56
C TYR A 336 -12.70 15.15 -24.04
N GLN A 337 -11.72 15.48 -23.21
CA GLN A 337 -10.30 15.25 -23.51
C GLN A 337 -9.92 13.76 -23.41
N THR A 338 -10.56 12.99 -22.52
CA THR A 338 -10.30 11.54 -22.36
C THR A 338 -11.02 10.65 -23.36
N THR A 339 -12.15 11.08 -23.92
CA THR A 339 -12.92 10.32 -24.92
C THR A 339 -12.65 10.75 -26.36
N GLY A 340 -11.67 11.62 -26.57
CA GLY A 340 -11.44 12.36 -27.81
C GLY A 340 -10.33 11.80 -28.69
N ASP A 341 -10.18 10.48 -28.81
CA ASP A 341 -9.42 9.85 -29.90
C ASP A 341 -10.07 8.51 -30.28
N ALA A 342 -11.05 8.57 -31.20
CA ALA A 342 -11.55 7.44 -31.97
C ALA A 342 -11.79 7.87 -33.42
#